data_AF-A0A1X0JJL1-F1
#
_entry.id   AF-A0A1X0JJL1-F1
#
_cell.length_a   1.000
_cell.length_b   1.000
_cell.length_c   1.000
_cell.angle_alpha   90.00
_cell.angle_beta   90.00
_cell.angle_gamma   90.00
#
_symmetry.space_group_name_H-M   'P 1'
#
loop_
_entity.id
_entity.type
_entity.pdbx_description
1 polymer ?
#
loop_
_entity_poly.entity_id
_entity_poly.type
_entity_poly.pdbx_seq_one_letter_code
_entity_poly.pdbx_strand_id
1 'polypeptide(L)'
;MVGGYRIERELGAGGMGSVYLAAHPTLPRRDALKVLSRELSRDPDFRTRFTREADVAASLDHPQIVSVYDRGQTDDGQLWIAMQFVDGTDADAALRDGKMTPPRAVHIVSEVAKALDFAHSRNVVHRDIKPANFLLSGPADANERVLLGDFGIARALDDVGLTATGSVMATIAYAAPEVLSGMQFDGRADIYSLGCTLYRLLTGKTPYSGANGPAATMMAHLQQPPPRVTDVVPSLPPALDQVIAVAMAKDPRQRFGSASALAAAAGAALYDPRAQQNPTLLAPVSGAEVSSYPRADSGTPWMPGGPPPGQSGPGFGPSTPVPVAPRRRRRAVVIGAAAAVAMLVAATVTVVAWPSDDAASPTSQSGSTSGVPTTVAGPPATDVPVSGLRSILLTGNEIPGNTGETAVVLESDGTELLNDSATIDNQQCLGAWAPAQQPVYSQTRIAGVAVQTLRALYRKITQESVIQAVVSFPDPSGAGISLQLQRQDWEACAGKTVTITPAGEPPLQWTFGQPTNNAGAFVLDATSSAGDAVCQHGISTRGNVLIDIRQCRPPGTGDVGALITATANKVPRQQ
;
A
#
# COMPACT_ATOMS: atom_id res chain seq x y z
N MET A 1 5.20 -34.07 -22.71
CA MET A 1 6.52 -34.24 -22.06
C MET A 1 7.07 -32.86 -21.77
N VAL A 2 7.73 -32.66 -20.63
CA VAL A 2 8.40 -31.40 -20.28
C VAL A 2 9.74 -31.76 -19.64
N GLY A 3 10.87 -31.31 -20.20
CA GLY A 3 12.19 -31.64 -19.64
C GLY A 3 12.47 -33.15 -19.52
N GLY A 4 11.90 -33.97 -20.41
CA GLY A 4 11.96 -35.44 -20.31
C GLY A 4 10.96 -36.08 -19.34
N TYR A 5 10.24 -35.30 -18.52
CA TYR A 5 9.21 -35.80 -17.61
C TYR A 5 7.88 -36.03 -18.35
N ARG A 6 7.18 -37.10 -17.97
CA ARG A 6 5.82 -37.38 -18.46
C ARG A 6 4.79 -36.86 -17.46
N ILE A 7 4.04 -35.84 -17.87
CA ILE A 7 2.95 -35.26 -17.07
C ILE A 7 1.85 -36.30 -16.86
N GLU A 8 1.47 -36.54 -15.61
CA GLU A 8 0.36 -37.44 -15.24
C GLU A 8 -0.92 -36.65 -14.94
N ARG A 9 -0.83 -35.60 -14.11
CA ARG A 9 -1.93 -34.68 -13.83
C ARG A 9 -1.45 -33.34 -13.32
N GLU A 10 -2.31 -32.34 -13.35
CA GLU A 10 -2.08 -31.06 -12.69
C GLU A 10 -2.29 -31.18 -11.17
N LEU A 11 -1.41 -30.55 -10.39
CA LEU A 11 -1.49 -30.41 -8.94
C LEU A 11 -2.05 -29.04 -8.55
N GLY A 12 -1.73 -28.00 -9.34
CA GLY A 12 -2.30 -26.66 -9.20
C GLY A 12 -1.71 -25.68 -10.22
N ALA A 13 -2.36 -24.52 -10.35
CA ALA A 13 -1.90 -23.42 -11.19
C ALA A 13 -1.99 -22.08 -10.45
N GLY A 14 -1.10 -21.16 -10.81
CA GLY A 14 -1.08 -19.80 -10.30
C GLY A 14 -0.39 -18.84 -11.27
N GLY A 15 -0.25 -17.57 -10.88
CA GLY A 15 0.30 -16.51 -11.75
C GLY A 15 1.73 -16.78 -12.25
N MET A 16 2.51 -17.61 -11.54
CA MET A 16 3.89 -17.93 -11.92
C MET A 16 4.00 -19.13 -12.87
N GLY A 17 2.92 -19.92 -13.03
CA GLY A 17 2.93 -21.16 -13.80
C GLY A 17 2.10 -22.26 -13.15
N SER A 18 2.31 -23.48 -13.63
CA SER A 18 1.54 -24.66 -13.21
C SER A 18 2.46 -25.71 -12.60
N VAL A 19 1.96 -26.42 -11.59
CA VAL A 19 2.63 -27.54 -10.93
C VAL A 19 1.94 -28.83 -11.34
N TYR A 20 2.72 -29.80 -11.80
CA TYR A 20 2.23 -31.09 -12.27
C TYR A 20 2.81 -32.23 -11.46
N LEU A 21 2.03 -33.29 -11.29
CA LEU A 21 2.56 -34.60 -10.95
C LEU A 21 3.14 -35.19 -12.23
N ALA A 22 4.41 -35.54 -12.22
CA ALA A 22 5.07 -36.06 -13.40
C ALA A 22 5.89 -37.31 -13.06
N ALA A 23 5.85 -38.31 -13.95
CA ALA A 23 6.72 -39.47 -13.86
C ALA A 23 8.15 -39.05 -14.25
N HIS A 24 9.12 -39.43 -13.41
CA HIS A 24 10.54 -39.19 -13.68
C HIS A 24 10.97 -39.94 -14.96
N PRO A 25 11.82 -39.35 -15.83
CA PRO A 25 12.16 -39.92 -17.14
C PRO A 25 12.76 -41.34 -17.07
N THR A 26 13.57 -41.61 -16.04
CA THR A 26 14.38 -42.85 -15.95
C THR A 26 14.22 -43.63 -14.64
N LEU A 27 13.53 -43.08 -13.64
CA LEU A 27 13.43 -43.66 -12.30
C LEU A 27 11.97 -43.99 -12.01
N PRO A 28 11.68 -45.07 -11.27
CA PRO A 28 10.31 -45.45 -10.91
C PRO A 28 9.76 -44.59 -9.77
N ARG A 29 9.79 -43.27 -9.93
CA ARG A 29 9.27 -42.29 -8.96
C ARG A 29 8.48 -41.19 -9.67
N ARG A 30 7.71 -40.45 -8.87
CA ARG A 30 6.96 -39.27 -9.29
C ARG A 30 7.55 -38.03 -8.63
N ASP A 31 7.67 -36.97 -9.41
CA ASP A 31 8.18 -35.69 -8.97
C ASP A 31 7.11 -34.61 -9.20
N ALA A 32 7.14 -33.56 -8.39
CA ALA A 32 6.35 -32.35 -8.63
C ALA A 32 7.13 -31.47 -9.61
N LEU A 33 6.54 -31.17 -10.76
CA LEU A 33 7.17 -30.41 -11.82
C LEU A 33 6.47 -29.06 -11.96
N LYS A 34 7.13 -27.98 -11.53
CA LYS A 34 6.65 -26.61 -11.71
C LYS A 34 7.18 -26.07 -13.03
N VAL A 35 6.26 -25.74 -13.94
CA VAL A 35 6.54 -25.19 -15.27
C VAL A 35 6.11 -23.73 -15.25
N LEU A 36 7.06 -22.82 -15.47
CA LEU A 36 6.81 -21.39 -15.37
C LEU A 36 6.08 -20.85 -16.59
N SER A 37 5.36 -19.74 -16.43
CA SER A 37 4.68 -19.11 -17.57
C SER A 37 5.69 -18.73 -18.68
N ARG A 38 5.22 -18.74 -19.93
CA ARG A 38 6.05 -18.39 -21.09
C ARG A 38 6.56 -16.95 -21.03
N GLU A 39 5.77 -16.06 -20.45
CA GLU A 39 6.10 -14.65 -20.26
C GLU A 39 7.30 -14.48 -19.33
N LEU A 40 7.22 -15.04 -18.11
CA LEU A 40 8.32 -15.02 -17.14
C LEU A 40 9.57 -15.73 -17.69
N SER A 41 9.37 -16.82 -18.42
CA SER A 41 10.49 -17.56 -19.01
C SER A 41 11.23 -16.80 -20.11
N ARG A 42 10.67 -15.73 -20.68
CA ARG A 42 11.31 -14.90 -21.71
C ARG A 42 12.11 -13.73 -21.15
N ASP A 43 11.85 -13.32 -19.91
CA ASP A 43 12.56 -12.23 -19.25
C ASP A 43 14.00 -12.68 -18.87
N PRO A 44 15.06 -12.11 -19.47
CA PRO A 44 16.45 -12.49 -19.18
C PRO A 44 16.86 -12.30 -17.71
N ASP A 45 16.34 -11.26 -17.05
CA ASP A 45 16.66 -10.96 -15.65
C ASP A 45 15.95 -11.96 -14.73
N PHE A 46 14.71 -12.31 -15.04
CA PHE A 46 13.98 -13.37 -14.34
C PHE A 46 14.70 -14.71 -14.47
N ARG A 47 15.13 -15.09 -15.67
CA ARG A 47 15.83 -16.36 -15.92
C ARG A 47 17.12 -16.49 -15.10
N THR A 48 17.91 -15.41 -15.06
CA THR A 48 19.16 -15.38 -14.29
C THR A 48 18.90 -15.56 -12.81
N ARG A 49 17.88 -14.87 -12.27
CA ARG A 49 17.48 -14.99 -10.86
C ARG A 49 16.92 -16.37 -10.56
N PHE A 50 16.00 -16.89 -11.38
CA PHE A 50 15.43 -18.22 -11.23
C PHE A 50 16.53 -19.30 -11.13
N THR A 51 17.51 -19.24 -12.03
CA THR A 51 18.64 -20.17 -12.05
C THR A 51 19.41 -20.11 -10.73
N ARG A 52 19.77 -18.90 -10.28
CA ARG A 52 20.49 -18.70 -9.02
C ARG A 52 19.72 -19.18 -7.80
N GLU A 53 18.43 -18.85 -7.71
CA GLU A 53 17.61 -19.22 -6.55
C GLU A 53 17.34 -20.73 -6.51
N ALA A 54 17.13 -21.35 -7.66
CA ALA A 54 17.03 -22.80 -7.76
C ALA A 54 18.33 -23.50 -7.34
N ASP A 55 19.50 -22.95 -7.68
CA ASP A 55 20.80 -23.49 -7.24
C ASP A 55 20.96 -23.40 -5.73
N VAL A 56 20.54 -22.29 -5.12
CA VAL A 56 20.51 -22.14 -3.65
C VAL A 56 19.55 -23.15 -3.03
N ALA A 57 18.33 -23.27 -3.55
CA ALA A 57 17.33 -24.20 -3.04
C ALA A 57 17.79 -25.67 -3.16
N ALA A 58 18.46 -26.03 -4.25
CA ALA A 58 19.02 -27.37 -4.45
C ALA A 58 20.15 -27.72 -3.45
N SER A 59 20.79 -26.72 -2.85
CA SER A 59 21.81 -26.94 -1.80
C SER A 59 21.23 -27.21 -0.41
N LEU A 60 19.92 -27.03 -0.22
CA LEU A 60 19.25 -27.24 1.06
C LEU A 60 18.79 -28.70 1.20
N ASP A 61 19.54 -29.47 2.00
CA ASP A 61 19.18 -30.83 2.40
C ASP A 61 18.74 -30.87 3.86
N HIS A 62 17.44 -31.00 4.08
CA HIS A 62 16.84 -31.03 5.41
C HIS A 62 15.51 -31.81 5.41
N PRO A 63 15.18 -32.60 6.45
CA PRO A 63 13.99 -33.46 6.46
C PRO A 63 12.65 -32.71 6.29
N GLN A 64 12.60 -31.45 6.77
CA GLN A 64 11.45 -30.55 6.69
C GLN A 64 11.54 -29.54 5.52
N ILE A 65 12.43 -29.73 4.54
CA ILE A 65 12.49 -28.90 3.33
C ILE A 65 12.18 -29.77 2.11
N VAL A 66 11.33 -29.28 1.21
CA VAL A 66 11.08 -29.94 -0.08
C VAL A 66 12.35 -29.89 -0.92
N SER A 67 12.91 -31.05 -1.24
CA SER A 67 14.12 -31.13 -2.06
C SER A 67 13.87 -30.69 -3.50
N VAL A 68 14.78 -29.88 -4.05
CA VAL A 68 14.85 -29.60 -5.48
C VAL A 68 15.75 -30.64 -6.13
N TYR A 69 15.26 -31.34 -7.15
CA TYR A 69 16.01 -32.40 -7.82
C TYR A 69 16.69 -31.93 -9.09
N ASP A 70 16.00 -31.12 -9.90
CA ASP A 70 16.54 -30.67 -11.18
C ASP A 70 15.85 -29.38 -11.65
N ARG A 71 16.48 -28.66 -12.57
CA ARG A 71 15.91 -27.50 -13.25
C ARG A 71 16.38 -27.43 -14.69
N GLY A 72 15.56 -26.84 -15.55
CA GLY A 72 15.97 -26.63 -16.93
C GLY A 72 15.03 -25.74 -17.71
N GLN A 73 15.16 -25.84 -19.02
CA GLN A 73 14.28 -25.22 -19.99
C GLN A 73 13.80 -26.25 -20.99
N THR A 74 12.64 -26.02 -21.59
CA THR A 74 12.18 -26.73 -22.78
C THR A 74 12.85 -26.20 -24.04
N ASP A 75 12.69 -26.89 -25.17
CA ASP A 75 13.25 -26.48 -26.47
C ASP A 75 12.72 -25.11 -26.93
N ASP A 76 11.48 -24.78 -26.55
CA ASP A 76 10.84 -23.48 -26.78
C ASP A 76 11.13 -22.44 -25.67
N GLY A 77 12.08 -22.73 -24.79
CA GLY A 77 12.67 -21.80 -23.82
C GLY A 77 11.92 -21.64 -22.49
N GLN A 78 10.86 -22.42 -22.25
CA GLN A 78 10.06 -22.35 -21.02
C GLN A 78 10.81 -22.99 -19.84
N LEU A 79 10.94 -22.26 -18.74
CA LEU A 79 11.66 -22.72 -17.56
C LEU A 79 10.83 -23.73 -16.76
N TRP A 80 11.50 -24.72 -16.18
CA TRP A 80 10.89 -25.71 -15.29
C TRP A 80 11.83 -26.11 -14.15
N ILE A 81 11.24 -26.57 -13.06
CA ILE A 81 11.94 -27.10 -11.88
C ILE A 81 11.22 -28.35 -11.37
N ALA A 82 11.98 -29.42 -11.14
CA ALA A 82 11.52 -30.68 -10.59
C ALA A 82 11.88 -30.75 -9.11
N MET A 83 10.90 -31.07 -8.27
CA MET A 83 11.03 -31.11 -6.82
C MET A 83 10.38 -32.36 -6.24
N GLN A 84 10.64 -32.64 -4.96
CA GLN A 84 10.01 -33.73 -4.25
C GLN A 84 8.48 -33.62 -4.32
N PHE A 85 7.84 -34.66 -4.84
CA PHE A 85 6.40 -34.81 -4.70
C PHE A 85 6.07 -35.24 -3.26
N VAL A 86 5.22 -34.46 -2.60
CA VAL A 86 4.67 -34.78 -1.27
C VAL A 86 3.23 -35.22 -1.46
N ASP A 87 2.96 -36.49 -1.19
CA ASP A 87 1.61 -37.05 -1.31
C ASP A 87 0.77 -36.69 -0.07
N GLY A 88 -0.05 -35.67 -0.19
CA GLY A 88 -0.82 -35.12 0.91
C GLY A 88 -1.53 -33.81 0.57
N THR A 89 -1.58 -32.89 1.52
CA THR A 89 -2.25 -31.59 1.41
C THR A 89 -1.34 -30.46 1.88
N ASP A 90 -1.82 -29.23 1.87
CA ASP A 90 -1.14 -28.08 2.49
C ASP A 90 -1.88 -27.61 3.74
N ALA A 91 -1.22 -26.83 4.59
CA ALA A 91 -1.81 -26.37 5.85
C ALA A 91 -2.98 -25.40 5.66
N ASP A 92 -3.07 -24.66 4.54
CA ASP A 92 -4.22 -23.80 4.25
C ASP A 92 -5.45 -24.64 3.88
N ALA A 93 -5.28 -25.65 3.03
CA ALA A 93 -6.32 -26.60 2.68
C ALA A 93 -6.79 -27.40 3.91
N ALA A 94 -5.86 -27.90 4.73
CA ALA A 94 -6.19 -28.59 5.97
C ALA A 94 -6.96 -27.70 6.97
N LEU A 95 -6.65 -26.41 7.03
CA LEU A 95 -7.39 -25.42 7.81
C LEU A 95 -8.80 -25.21 7.26
N ARG A 96 -8.96 -25.05 5.94
CA ARG A 96 -10.27 -24.89 5.28
C ARG A 96 -11.16 -26.12 5.44
N ASP A 97 -10.56 -27.31 5.48
CA ASP A 97 -11.23 -28.59 5.76
C ASP A 97 -11.70 -28.74 7.21
N GLY A 98 -11.39 -27.78 8.11
CA GLY A 98 -11.77 -27.83 9.52
C GLY A 98 -10.98 -28.86 10.35
N LYS A 99 -9.85 -29.35 9.84
CA LYS A 99 -9.01 -30.38 10.49
C LYS A 99 -7.87 -29.79 11.32
N MET A 100 -7.80 -28.46 11.45
CA MET A 100 -6.74 -27.78 12.19
C MET A 100 -7.11 -27.61 13.66
N THR A 101 -6.32 -28.20 14.56
CA THR A 101 -6.44 -28.00 16.02
C THR A 101 -5.27 -27.17 16.53
N PRO A 102 -5.38 -26.49 17.69
CA PRO A 102 -4.24 -25.74 18.25
C PRO A 102 -2.98 -26.60 18.47
N PRO A 103 -3.07 -27.84 18.98
CA PRO A 103 -1.93 -28.77 19.02
C PRO A 103 -1.27 -29.00 17.66
N ARG A 104 -2.08 -29.24 16.62
CA ARG A 104 -1.58 -29.50 15.27
C ARG A 104 -0.95 -28.23 14.66
N ALA A 105 -1.52 -27.06 14.88
CA ALA A 105 -0.96 -25.78 14.44
C ALA A 105 0.44 -25.54 15.04
N VAL A 106 0.60 -25.79 16.35
CA VAL A 106 1.91 -25.66 17.03
C VAL A 106 2.90 -26.71 16.55
N HIS A 107 2.46 -27.96 16.30
CA HIS A 107 3.31 -29.00 15.70
C HIS A 107 3.84 -28.57 14.32
N ILE A 108 2.95 -28.13 13.42
CA ILE A 108 3.32 -27.65 12.08
C ILE A 108 4.33 -26.50 12.16
N VAL A 109 4.08 -25.50 13.01
CA VAL A 109 4.99 -24.37 13.22
C VAL A 109 6.34 -24.83 13.77
N SER A 110 6.35 -25.84 14.65
CA SER A 110 7.59 -26.40 15.21
C SER A 110 8.44 -27.13 14.17
N GLU A 111 7.82 -27.88 13.27
CA GLU A 111 8.54 -28.55 12.18
C GLU A 111 9.07 -27.55 11.15
N VAL A 112 8.26 -26.55 10.78
CA VAL A 112 8.70 -25.46 9.86
C VAL A 112 9.81 -24.61 10.48
N ALA A 113 9.77 -24.37 11.80
CA ALA A 113 10.81 -23.63 12.49
C ALA A 113 12.20 -24.29 12.36
N LYS A 114 12.27 -25.62 12.39
CA LYS A 114 13.52 -26.36 12.17
C LYS A 114 14.09 -26.10 10.76
N ALA A 115 13.22 -26.11 9.74
CA ALA A 115 13.60 -25.81 8.36
C ALA A 115 14.10 -24.36 8.21
N LEU A 116 13.42 -23.40 8.82
CA LEU A 116 13.81 -21.99 8.79
C LEU A 116 15.16 -21.75 9.46
N ASP A 117 15.38 -22.28 10.66
CA ASP A 117 16.66 -22.12 11.37
C ASP A 117 17.81 -22.76 10.58
N PHE A 118 17.58 -23.91 9.94
CA PHE A 118 18.55 -24.54 9.04
C PHE A 118 18.91 -23.63 7.85
N ALA A 119 17.91 -23.05 7.18
CA ALA A 119 18.13 -22.13 6.05
C ALA A 119 18.83 -20.84 6.50
N HIS A 120 18.40 -20.24 7.61
CA HIS A 120 18.98 -19.02 8.17
C HIS A 120 20.45 -19.22 8.56
N SER A 121 20.83 -20.39 9.08
CA SER A 121 22.23 -20.73 9.37
C SER A 121 23.15 -20.74 8.13
N ARG A 122 22.55 -20.80 6.94
CA ARG A 122 23.22 -20.73 5.62
C ARG A 122 22.99 -19.40 4.91
N ASN A 123 22.51 -18.38 5.63
CA ASN A 123 22.16 -17.06 5.10
C ASN A 123 21.08 -17.10 3.99
N VAL A 124 20.18 -18.07 4.04
CA VAL A 124 19.04 -18.18 3.11
C VAL A 124 17.76 -17.78 3.84
N VAL A 125 17.09 -16.75 3.35
CA VAL A 125 15.78 -16.28 3.85
C VAL A 125 14.68 -16.75 2.90
N HIS A 126 13.59 -17.31 3.41
CA HIS A 126 12.53 -17.93 2.62
C HIS A 126 11.62 -16.91 1.92
N ARG A 127 11.19 -15.85 2.63
CA ARG A 127 10.39 -14.69 2.16
C ARG A 127 8.91 -14.92 1.86
N ASP A 128 8.50 -16.14 1.56
CA ASP A 128 7.09 -16.46 1.29
C ASP A 128 6.53 -17.47 2.31
N ILE A 129 6.65 -17.16 3.60
CA ILE A 129 6.13 -18.03 4.66
C ILE A 129 4.62 -17.83 4.84
N LYS A 130 3.85 -18.88 4.53
CA LYS A 130 2.38 -18.93 4.63
C LYS A 130 1.89 -20.38 4.66
N PRO A 131 0.66 -20.65 5.16
CA PRO A 131 0.14 -22.02 5.27
C PRO A 131 0.13 -22.82 3.96
N ALA A 132 -0.07 -22.18 2.81
CA ALA A 132 -0.09 -22.85 1.50
C ALA A 132 1.27 -23.46 1.10
N ASN A 133 2.37 -23.02 1.72
CA ASN A 133 3.71 -23.54 1.46
C ASN A 133 4.13 -24.63 2.47
N PHE A 134 3.25 -25.00 3.41
CA PHE A 134 3.51 -26.03 4.41
C PHE A 134 2.81 -27.32 3.99
N LEU A 135 3.57 -28.23 3.40
CA LEU A 135 3.06 -29.50 2.88
C LEU A 135 2.97 -30.53 4.01
N LEU A 136 1.81 -31.19 4.09
CA LEU A 136 1.44 -32.13 5.13
C LEU A 136 1.20 -33.51 4.51
N SER A 137 1.81 -34.56 5.06
CA SER A 137 1.65 -35.93 4.58
C SER A 137 1.61 -36.93 5.73
N GLY A 138 0.88 -38.02 5.53
CA GLY A 138 0.63 -39.04 6.54
C GLY A 138 -0.55 -38.73 7.47
N PRO A 139 -0.73 -39.50 8.55
CA PRO A 139 -1.79 -39.29 9.53
C PRO A 139 -1.64 -37.94 10.24
N ALA A 140 -2.77 -37.27 10.53
CA ALA A 140 -2.81 -36.00 11.25
C ALA A 140 -2.60 -36.21 12.77
N ASP A 141 -1.42 -36.68 13.15
CA ASP A 141 -0.97 -36.88 14.52
C ASP A 141 0.44 -36.30 14.74
N ALA A 142 1.09 -36.62 15.87
CA ALA A 142 2.42 -36.12 16.19
C ALA A 142 3.52 -36.58 15.20
N ASN A 143 3.25 -37.59 14.37
CA ASN A 143 4.13 -38.10 13.32
C ASN A 143 3.75 -37.56 11.93
N GLU A 144 2.79 -36.63 11.84
CA GLU A 144 2.46 -35.94 10.59
C GLU A 144 3.74 -35.34 10.02
N ARG A 145 4.06 -35.71 8.78
CA ARG A 145 5.23 -35.19 8.09
C ARG A 145 4.92 -33.79 7.57
N VAL A 146 5.72 -32.83 7.99
CA VAL A 146 5.59 -31.41 7.61
C VAL A 146 6.83 -31.01 6.82
N LEU A 147 6.63 -30.43 5.64
CA LEU A 147 7.72 -29.91 4.81
C LEU A 147 7.41 -28.48 4.38
N LEU A 148 8.44 -27.64 4.37
CA LEU A 148 8.42 -26.31 3.81
C LEU A 148 8.80 -26.36 2.33
N GLY A 149 7.87 -25.95 1.46
CA GLY A 149 8.05 -25.87 0.01
C GLY A 149 8.29 -24.45 -0.49
N ASP A 150 8.59 -24.31 -1.80
CA ASP A 150 8.70 -23.03 -2.52
C ASP A 150 9.82 -22.07 -2.03
N PHE A 151 10.94 -22.60 -1.52
CA PHE A 151 12.15 -21.81 -1.23
C PHE A 151 12.62 -21.01 -2.45
N GLY A 152 12.62 -19.68 -2.35
CA GLY A 152 13.41 -18.78 -3.19
C GLY A 152 12.95 -18.57 -4.65
N ILE A 153 12.05 -19.38 -5.21
CA ILE A 153 11.58 -19.19 -6.61
C ILE A 153 10.78 -17.88 -6.76
N ALA A 154 10.11 -17.43 -5.70
CA ALA A 154 9.36 -16.17 -5.66
C ALA A 154 10.25 -14.91 -5.76
N ARG A 155 11.54 -15.00 -5.41
CA ARG A 155 12.48 -13.87 -5.44
C ARG A 155 12.82 -13.41 -6.86
N ALA A 156 12.64 -14.27 -7.87
CA ALA A 156 12.77 -13.87 -9.27
C ALA A 156 11.68 -12.87 -9.70
N LEU A 157 10.63 -12.65 -8.90
CA LEU A 157 9.60 -11.63 -9.14
C LEU A 157 9.76 -10.39 -8.26
N ASP A 158 10.42 -10.48 -7.11
CA ASP A 158 10.53 -9.33 -6.20
C ASP A 158 11.35 -8.16 -6.79
N ASP A 159 12.30 -8.44 -7.69
CA ASP A 159 13.09 -7.40 -8.41
C ASP A 159 12.47 -7.00 -9.77
N VAL A 160 11.43 -7.69 -10.24
CA VAL A 160 10.64 -7.31 -11.43
C VAL A 160 9.21 -7.18 -10.97
N GLY A 161 8.91 -6.00 -10.44
CA GLY A 161 7.71 -5.63 -9.69
C GLY A 161 6.53 -6.59 -9.78
N LEU A 162 6.04 -7.05 -8.63
CA LEU A 162 4.88 -7.92 -8.51
C LEU A 162 3.67 -7.41 -9.31
N THR A 163 3.55 -7.83 -10.57
CA THR A 163 2.41 -7.60 -11.47
C THR A 163 1.78 -8.94 -11.84
N ALA A 164 1.00 -9.51 -10.92
CA ALA A 164 0.02 -10.55 -11.23
C ALA A 164 -1.10 -10.56 -10.18
N THR A 165 -2.31 -10.21 -10.61
CA THR A 165 -3.52 -10.14 -9.78
C THR A 165 -3.85 -11.50 -9.11
N GLY A 166 -4.33 -11.45 -7.88
CA GLY A 166 -4.66 -12.62 -7.03
C GLY A 166 -3.52 -13.08 -6.11
N SER A 167 -2.28 -13.16 -6.62
CA SER A 167 -1.10 -13.56 -5.83
C SER A 167 -0.65 -12.49 -4.83
N VAL A 168 -0.78 -11.21 -5.20
CA VAL A 168 -0.28 -10.06 -4.41
C VAL A 168 -0.98 -9.93 -3.05
N MET A 169 -2.29 -10.19 -2.99
CA MET A 169 -3.05 -10.07 -1.73
C MET A 169 -2.67 -11.19 -0.74
N ALA A 170 -2.39 -12.40 -1.24
CA ALA A 170 -1.98 -13.53 -0.41
C ALA A 170 -0.59 -13.34 0.20
N THR A 171 0.35 -12.69 -0.52
CA THR A 171 1.70 -12.41 0.00
C THR A 171 1.70 -11.27 1.02
N ILE A 172 0.92 -10.21 0.81
CA ILE A 172 0.87 -9.06 1.76
C ILE A 172 0.34 -9.48 3.14
N ALA A 173 -0.58 -10.45 3.21
CA ALA A 173 -1.21 -10.90 4.45
C ALA A 173 -0.24 -11.54 5.48
N TYR A 174 0.99 -11.86 5.08
CA TYR A 174 2.01 -12.45 5.94
C TYR A 174 3.33 -11.67 5.94
N ALA A 175 3.46 -10.64 5.10
CA ALA A 175 4.74 -9.94 4.88
C ALA A 175 5.15 -9.08 6.08
N ALA A 176 6.45 -9.11 6.39
CA ALA A 176 7.01 -8.32 7.47
C ALA A 176 7.08 -6.81 7.12
N PRO A 177 6.99 -5.89 8.10
CA PRO A 177 7.02 -4.45 7.89
C PRO A 177 8.23 -3.97 7.07
N GLU A 178 9.40 -4.54 7.33
CA GLU A 178 10.64 -4.21 6.64
C GLU A 178 10.68 -4.72 5.20
N VAL A 179 10.03 -5.85 4.91
CA VAL A 179 9.86 -6.35 3.54
C VAL A 179 8.92 -5.44 2.77
N LEU A 180 7.79 -5.06 3.39
CA LEU A 180 6.81 -4.15 2.79
C LEU A 180 7.37 -2.74 2.53
N SER A 181 8.31 -2.31 3.37
CA SER A 181 8.96 -0.99 3.28
C SER A 181 10.21 -0.99 2.39
N GLY A 182 10.58 -2.13 1.79
CA GLY A 182 11.80 -2.26 0.98
C GLY A 182 13.10 -2.03 1.75
N MET A 183 13.08 -2.19 3.08
CA MET A 183 14.27 -2.06 3.93
C MET A 183 15.13 -3.34 3.83
N GLN A 184 16.39 -3.25 4.23
CA GLN A 184 17.21 -4.45 4.39
C GLN A 184 16.60 -5.35 5.48
N PHE A 185 16.55 -6.64 5.20
CA PHE A 185 15.95 -7.64 6.09
C PHE A 185 16.80 -8.91 6.16
N ASP A 186 16.63 -9.66 7.24
CA ASP A 186 17.26 -10.94 7.52
C ASP A 186 16.21 -12.03 7.82
N GLY A 187 16.62 -13.15 8.39
CA GLY A 187 15.73 -14.26 8.77
C GLY A 187 14.59 -13.87 9.72
N ARG A 188 14.67 -12.72 10.41
CA ARG A 188 13.58 -12.23 11.28
C ARG A 188 12.34 -11.83 10.50
N ALA A 189 12.45 -11.57 9.20
CA ALA A 189 11.28 -11.39 8.33
C ALA A 189 10.46 -12.69 8.25
N ASP A 190 11.11 -13.84 8.11
CA ASP A 190 10.43 -15.16 8.11
C ASP A 190 9.79 -15.46 9.48
N ILE A 191 10.40 -15.02 10.58
CA ILE A 191 9.85 -15.17 11.94
C ILE A 191 8.54 -14.39 12.08
N TYR A 192 8.48 -13.16 11.53
CA TYR A 192 7.25 -12.39 11.51
C TYR A 192 6.15 -13.11 10.72
N SER A 193 6.47 -13.58 9.52
CA SER A 193 5.55 -14.32 8.66
C SER A 193 5.11 -15.65 9.28
N LEU A 194 5.98 -16.33 10.05
CA LEU A 194 5.64 -17.51 10.83
C LEU A 194 4.69 -17.16 11.97
N GLY A 195 4.84 -16.00 12.61
CA GLY A 195 3.88 -15.45 13.59
C GLY A 195 2.51 -15.21 12.97
N CYS A 196 2.45 -14.56 11.81
CA CYS A 196 1.23 -14.38 11.02
C CYS A 196 0.57 -15.73 10.70
N THR A 197 1.38 -16.72 10.33
CA THR A 197 0.92 -18.07 10.01
C THR A 197 0.36 -18.79 11.23
N LEU A 198 1.03 -18.72 12.38
CA LEU A 198 0.53 -19.28 13.64
C LEU A 198 -0.82 -18.67 14.01
N TYR A 199 -0.96 -17.33 13.92
CA TYR A 199 -2.24 -16.65 14.13
C TYR A 199 -3.34 -17.19 13.20
N ARG A 200 -3.03 -17.37 11.91
CA ARG A 200 -3.97 -17.92 10.92
C ARG A 200 -4.40 -19.34 11.23
N LEU A 201 -3.46 -20.22 11.58
CA LEU A 201 -3.75 -21.62 11.90
C LEU A 201 -4.57 -21.77 13.18
N LEU A 202 -4.38 -20.88 14.16
CA LEU A 202 -5.13 -20.89 15.42
C LEU A 202 -6.53 -20.28 15.30
N THR A 203 -6.69 -19.21 14.53
CA THR A 203 -7.93 -18.42 14.51
C THR A 203 -8.80 -18.67 13.28
N GLY A 204 -8.24 -19.30 12.23
CA GLY A 204 -8.91 -19.40 10.94
C GLY A 204 -9.06 -18.06 10.21
N LYS A 205 -8.34 -17.00 10.61
CA LYS A 205 -8.34 -15.66 9.99
C LYS A 205 -6.90 -15.18 9.78
N THR A 206 -6.62 -14.47 8.69
CA THR A 206 -5.32 -13.80 8.56
C THR A 206 -5.21 -12.69 9.61
N PRO A 207 -3.99 -12.30 10.03
CA PRO A 207 -3.82 -11.06 10.76
C PRO A 207 -4.47 -9.89 10.01
N TYR A 208 -5.05 -8.95 10.75
CA TYR A 208 -5.66 -7.74 10.19
C TYR A 208 -6.77 -8.00 9.16
N SER A 209 -7.51 -9.11 9.27
CA SER A 209 -8.57 -9.47 8.30
C SER A 209 -9.71 -8.45 8.16
N GLY A 210 -9.82 -7.48 9.08
CA GLY A 210 -10.76 -6.35 8.98
C GLY A 210 -10.26 -5.18 8.12
N ALA A 211 -9.01 -5.25 7.65
CA ALA A 211 -8.45 -4.26 6.73
C ALA A 211 -9.04 -4.45 5.33
N ASN A 212 -9.65 -3.40 4.79
CA ASN A 212 -10.37 -3.46 3.52
C ASN A 212 -9.41 -3.32 2.33
N GLY A 213 -8.83 -4.45 1.92
CA GLY A 213 -8.00 -4.56 0.72
C GLY A 213 -6.49 -4.57 0.98
N PRO A 214 -5.67 -4.77 -0.07
CA PRO A 214 -4.22 -4.97 0.06
C PRO A 214 -3.48 -3.81 0.72
N ALA A 215 -3.81 -2.56 0.37
CA ALA A 215 -3.16 -1.37 0.93
C ALA A 215 -3.47 -1.18 2.43
N ALA A 216 -4.72 -1.41 2.83
CA ALA A 216 -5.11 -1.36 4.24
C ALA A 216 -4.42 -2.47 5.04
N THR A 217 -4.30 -3.67 4.46
CA THR A 217 -3.61 -4.82 5.07
C THR A 217 -2.12 -4.50 5.24
N MET A 218 -1.47 -3.96 4.20
CA MET A 218 -0.08 -3.49 4.27
C MET A 218 0.10 -2.44 5.37
N MET A 219 -0.75 -1.41 5.41
CA MET A 219 -0.68 -0.38 6.44
C MET A 219 -0.89 -0.95 7.85
N ALA A 220 -1.77 -1.94 8.00
CA ALA A 220 -1.96 -2.63 9.27
C ALA A 220 -0.70 -3.41 9.70
N HIS A 221 -0.04 -4.10 8.76
CA HIS A 221 1.25 -4.72 9.03
C HIS A 221 2.31 -3.68 9.41
N LEU A 222 2.30 -2.47 8.85
CA LEU A 222 3.24 -1.40 9.19
C LEU A 222 2.96 -0.74 10.56
N GLN A 223 1.69 -0.47 10.87
CA GLN A 223 1.33 0.48 11.95
C GLN A 223 0.44 -0.11 13.05
N GLN A 224 -0.46 -1.05 12.74
CA GLN A 224 -1.40 -1.56 13.73
C GLN A 224 -0.70 -2.52 14.71
N PRO A 225 -1.06 -2.53 16.01
CA PRO A 225 -0.50 -3.48 16.95
C PRO A 225 -0.76 -4.94 16.52
N PRO A 226 0.09 -5.91 16.89
CA PRO A 226 -0.20 -7.33 16.64
C PRO A 226 -1.58 -7.75 17.19
N PRO A 227 -2.39 -8.48 16.40
CA PRO A 227 -3.69 -8.94 16.85
C PRO A 227 -3.55 -10.05 17.91
N ARG A 228 -4.57 -10.18 18.77
CA ARG A 228 -4.65 -11.26 19.76
C ARG A 228 -5.43 -12.45 19.24
N VAL A 229 -5.00 -13.66 19.58
CA VAL A 229 -5.73 -14.87 19.19
C VAL A 229 -6.99 -15.06 20.05
N THR A 230 -6.98 -14.60 21.30
CA THR A 230 -8.13 -14.72 22.20
C THR A 230 -9.30 -13.82 21.82
N ASP A 231 -9.06 -12.73 21.08
CA ASP A 231 -10.12 -11.87 20.56
C ASP A 231 -11.00 -12.60 19.53
N VAL A 232 -10.45 -13.64 18.88
CA VAL A 232 -11.16 -14.46 17.89
C VAL A 232 -11.59 -15.82 18.47
N VAL A 233 -10.73 -16.44 19.28
CA VAL A 233 -10.96 -17.75 19.89
C VAL A 233 -10.73 -17.65 21.40
N PRO A 234 -11.74 -17.22 22.19
CA PRO A 234 -11.57 -16.98 23.63
C PRO A 234 -11.19 -18.20 24.47
N SER A 235 -11.34 -19.41 23.94
CA SER A 235 -10.95 -20.65 24.61
C SER A 235 -9.44 -20.94 24.54
N LEU A 236 -8.67 -20.20 23.74
CA LEU A 236 -7.22 -20.35 23.67
C LEU A 236 -6.54 -19.75 24.91
N PRO A 237 -5.38 -20.30 25.35
CA PRO A 237 -4.61 -19.72 26.43
C PRO A 237 -4.15 -18.27 26.13
N PRO A 238 -4.36 -17.31 27.05
CA PRO A 238 -3.91 -15.91 26.86
C PRO A 238 -2.40 -15.76 26.64
N ALA A 239 -1.59 -16.73 27.09
CA ALA A 239 -0.16 -16.74 26.85
C ALA A 239 0.20 -16.75 25.35
N LEU A 240 -0.68 -17.26 24.48
CA LEU A 240 -0.47 -17.24 23.02
C LEU A 240 -0.52 -15.81 22.44
N ASP A 241 -1.26 -14.89 23.05
CA ASP A 241 -1.28 -13.49 22.59
C ASP A 241 0.10 -12.85 22.69
N GLN A 242 0.83 -13.15 23.78
CA GLN A 242 2.19 -12.65 23.96
C GLN A 242 3.16 -13.25 22.93
N VAL A 243 2.98 -14.53 22.57
CA VAL A 243 3.78 -15.17 21.52
C VAL A 243 3.56 -14.47 20.18
N ILE A 244 2.29 -14.20 19.81
CA ILE A 244 1.97 -13.46 18.58
C ILE A 244 2.51 -12.03 18.63
N ALA A 245 2.38 -11.35 19.76
CA ALA A 245 2.88 -9.98 19.92
C ALA A 245 4.40 -9.88 19.72
N VAL A 246 5.17 -10.82 20.27
CA VAL A 246 6.63 -10.87 20.10
C VAL A 246 7.00 -11.28 18.67
N ALA A 247 6.38 -12.32 18.11
CA ALA A 247 6.66 -12.76 16.75
C ALA A 247 6.40 -11.66 15.71
N MET A 248 5.31 -10.93 15.88
CA MET A 248 4.85 -9.86 14.98
C MET A 248 5.27 -8.46 15.42
N ALA A 249 6.28 -8.32 16.29
CA ALA A 249 6.80 -7.02 16.67
C ALA A 249 7.27 -6.22 15.44
N LYS A 250 6.98 -4.92 15.40
CA LYS A 250 7.27 -4.10 14.21
C LYS A 250 8.77 -3.94 14.00
N ASP A 251 9.51 -3.65 15.06
CA ASP A 251 10.96 -3.68 15.07
C ASP A 251 11.45 -5.15 15.05
N PRO A 252 12.21 -5.59 14.02
CA PRO A 252 12.77 -6.94 13.96
C PRO A 252 13.61 -7.32 15.17
N ARG A 253 14.24 -6.36 15.86
CA ARG A 253 15.08 -6.60 17.05
C ARG A 253 14.29 -7.00 18.28
N GLN A 254 12.98 -6.76 18.27
CA GLN A 254 12.07 -7.13 19.37
C GLN A 254 11.43 -8.51 19.15
N ARG A 255 11.74 -9.18 18.04
CA ARG A 255 11.22 -10.53 17.72
C ARG A 255 12.07 -11.62 18.37
N PHE A 256 11.58 -12.87 18.29
CA PHE A 256 12.35 -14.05 18.67
C PHE A 256 13.69 -14.12 17.93
N GLY A 257 14.73 -14.61 18.60
CA GLY A 257 16.07 -14.75 18.02
C GLY A 257 16.17 -15.86 16.96
N SER A 258 15.23 -16.81 16.96
CA SER A 258 15.14 -17.89 15.97
C SER A 258 13.69 -18.35 15.80
N ALA A 259 13.39 -19.07 14.71
CA ALA A 259 12.07 -19.64 14.49
C ALA A 259 11.77 -20.73 15.53
N SER A 260 12.77 -21.52 15.95
CA SER A 260 12.58 -22.52 17.01
C SER A 260 12.24 -21.89 18.37
N ALA A 261 12.75 -20.68 18.67
CA ALA A 261 12.39 -19.97 19.89
C ALA A 261 10.91 -19.54 19.90
N LEU A 262 10.38 -19.10 18.74
CA LEU A 262 8.94 -18.85 18.57
C LEU A 262 8.14 -20.14 18.80
N ALA A 263 8.53 -21.24 18.14
CA ALA A 263 7.83 -22.51 18.26
C ALA A 263 7.83 -23.06 19.71
N ALA A 264 8.96 -22.97 20.40
CA ALA A 264 9.08 -23.37 21.80
C ALA A 264 8.17 -22.52 22.71
N ALA A 265 8.11 -21.20 22.47
CA ALA A 265 7.22 -20.31 23.21
C ALA A 265 5.74 -20.63 22.97
N ALA A 266 5.36 -20.94 21.71
CA ALA A 266 4.00 -21.38 21.37
C ALA A 266 3.63 -22.70 22.05
N GLY A 267 4.55 -23.68 22.05
CA GLY A 267 4.38 -24.95 22.76
C GLY A 267 4.21 -24.76 24.27
N ALA A 268 5.06 -23.95 24.90
CA ALA A 268 4.94 -23.64 26.32
C ALA A 268 3.60 -22.95 26.65
N ALA A 269 3.20 -21.96 25.84
CA ALA A 269 1.92 -21.27 26.03
C ALA A 269 0.70 -22.20 25.90
N LEU A 270 0.79 -23.23 25.06
CA LEU A 270 -0.30 -24.19 24.86
C LEU A 270 -0.36 -25.28 25.94
N TYR A 271 0.80 -25.80 26.37
CA TYR A 271 0.86 -27.02 27.21
C TYR A 271 1.32 -26.81 28.66
N ASP A 272 2.03 -25.73 29.00
CA ASP A 272 2.55 -25.51 30.35
C ASP A 272 1.54 -24.71 31.22
N PRO A 273 0.92 -25.31 32.25
CA PRO A 273 -0.02 -24.62 33.13
C PRO A 273 0.57 -23.38 33.81
N ARG A 274 1.89 -23.32 34.03
CA ARG A 274 2.57 -22.16 34.63
C ARG A 274 2.69 -21.01 33.65
N ALA A 275 3.00 -21.31 32.39
CA ALA A 275 3.01 -20.31 31.32
C ALA A 275 1.60 -19.76 31.05
N GLN A 276 0.57 -20.60 31.18
CA GLN A 276 -0.84 -20.19 31.07
C GLN A 276 -1.27 -19.23 32.20
N GLN A 277 -0.73 -19.39 33.41
CA GLN A 277 -1.08 -18.57 34.58
C GLN A 277 -0.30 -17.26 34.67
N ASN A 278 0.92 -17.18 34.10
CA ASN A 278 1.77 -15.99 34.14
C ASN A 278 2.37 -15.67 32.75
N PRO A 279 1.68 -14.87 31.92
CA PRO A 279 2.17 -14.48 30.59
C PRO A 279 3.53 -13.75 30.61
N THR A 280 3.87 -13.12 31.75
CA THR A 280 5.12 -12.38 31.97
C THR A 280 6.37 -13.27 32.10
N LEU A 281 6.20 -14.60 32.22
CA LEU A 281 7.31 -15.56 32.26
C LEU A 281 7.98 -15.78 30.90
N LEU A 282 7.34 -15.36 29.82
CA LEU A 282 8.00 -15.19 28.52
C LEU A 282 8.85 -13.91 28.63
N ALA A 283 10.17 -14.05 28.65
CA ALA A 283 11.11 -12.98 28.99
C ALA A 283 10.75 -11.63 28.31
N PRO A 284 10.48 -10.56 29.08
CA PRO A 284 10.14 -9.26 28.51
C PRO A 284 11.35 -8.59 27.87
N VAL A 285 11.17 -8.10 26.65
CA VAL A 285 11.98 -7.01 26.07
C VAL A 285 11.66 -5.74 26.87
N SER A 286 12.66 -4.89 27.15
CA SER A 286 12.52 -3.74 28.05
C SER A 286 11.30 -2.87 27.71
N GLY A 287 10.40 -2.71 28.69
CA GLY A 287 9.04 -2.19 28.57
C GLY A 287 8.90 -0.68 28.35
N ALA A 288 9.59 -0.12 27.35
CA ALA A 288 9.33 1.27 26.92
C ALA A 288 8.34 1.37 25.76
N GLU A 289 8.10 0.29 24.98
CA GLU A 289 7.21 0.35 23.80
C GLU A 289 6.20 -0.80 23.68
N VAL A 290 6.34 -1.88 24.45
CA VAL A 290 5.24 -2.84 24.62
C VAL A 290 4.31 -2.28 25.68
N SER A 291 3.49 -1.31 25.29
CA SER A 291 2.33 -0.89 26.07
C SER A 291 1.47 -2.13 26.26
N SER A 292 1.63 -2.77 27.42
CA SER A 292 0.74 -3.79 27.94
C SER A 292 -0.68 -3.31 27.71
N TYR A 293 -1.43 -4.07 26.90
CA TYR A 293 -2.83 -3.80 26.56
C TYR A 293 -3.57 -3.20 27.75
N PRO A 294 -4.36 -2.12 27.57
CA PRO A 294 -5.10 -1.51 28.67
C PRO A 294 -5.89 -2.59 29.38
N ARG A 295 -5.48 -2.90 30.62
CA ARG A 295 -6.23 -3.76 31.51
C ARG A 295 -7.56 -3.04 31.73
N ALA A 296 -8.66 -3.66 31.34
CA ALA A 296 -9.98 -3.19 31.73
C ALA A 296 -10.12 -3.44 33.24
N ASP A 297 -9.58 -2.52 34.05
CA ASP A 297 -9.81 -2.56 35.49
C ASP A 297 -11.11 -1.81 35.81
N SER A 298 -11.99 -2.58 36.44
CA SER A 298 -13.28 -2.18 36.97
C SER A 298 -13.14 -1.11 38.06
N GLY A 299 -13.72 0.06 37.78
CA GLY A 299 -14.50 0.89 38.72
C GLY A 299 -13.87 1.31 40.06
N THR A 300 -13.50 2.59 40.17
CA THR A 300 -13.76 3.40 41.39
C THR A 300 -13.73 4.89 41.04
N PRO A 301 -14.72 5.71 41.48
CA PRO A 301 -14.74 7.14 41.19
C PRO A 301 -13.97 7.94 42.26
N TRP A 302 -13.09 8.86 41.84
CA TRP A 302 -12.40 9.79 42.74
C TRP A 302 -12.51 11.25 42.23
N MET A 303 -12.86 12.14 43.18
CA MET A 303 -13.12 13.57 43.05
C MET A 303 -11.83 14.44 42.89
N PRO A 304 -11.94 15.70 42.44
CA PRO A 304 -10.80 16.55 42.08
C PRO A 304 -10.24 17.37 43.27
N GLY A 305 -8.91 17.50 43.34
CA GLY A 305 -8.23 18.35 44.33
C GLY A 305 -6.94 19.01 43.82
N GLY A 306 -6.98 20.35 43.71
CA GLY A 306 -5.94 21.35 44.05
C GLY A 306 -4.59 21.42 43.29
N PRO A 307 -4.16 22.61 42.79
CA PRO A 307 -2.80 22.85 42.30
C PRO A 307 -1.86 23.43 43.38
N PRO A 308 -0.53 23.22 43.31
CA PRO A 308 0.42 23.88 44.21
C PRO A 308 0.88 25.27 43.67
N PRO A 309 1.38 26.17 44.55
CA PRO A 309 1.64 27.57 44.23
C PRO A 309 3.04 27.83 43.65
N GLY A 310 3.15 28.94 42.92
CA GLY A 310 4.33 29.36 42.18
C GLY A 310 5.37 30.19 42.96
N GLN A 311 6.43 30.56 42.23
CA GLN A 311 7.37 31.62 42.60
C GLN A 311 7.74 32.47 41.38
N SER A 312 7.76 33.77 41.65
CA SER A 312 7.83 34.96 40.79
C SER A 312 9.26 35.38 40.41
N GLY A 313 9.38 36.13 39.29
CA GLY A 313 10.60 36.69 38.66
C GLY A 313 11.27 37.86 39.42
N PRO A 314 11.79 38.97 38.79
CA PRO A 314 11.60 39.47 37.42
C PRO A 314 12.86 40.10 36.73
N GLY A 315 12.72 40.64 35.50
CA GLY A 315 13.67 41.64 34.94
C GLY A 315 13.51 41.98 33.44
N PHE A 316 13.10 43.21 33.14
CA PHE A 316 12.76 43.78 31.81
C PHE A 316 13.98 44.34 31.02
N GLY A 317 13.99 44.09 29.69
CA GLY A 317 14.47 44.86 28.48
C GLY A 317 15.74 45.76 28.48
N PRO A 318 16.11 46.43 27.34
CA PRO A 318 15.55 46.38 25.97
C PRO A 318 16.59 46.40 24.79
N SER A 319 16.08 46.13 23.56
CA SER A 319 16.43 46.66 22.20
C SER A 319 17.85 46.60 21.55
N THR A 320 17.80 46.16 20.28
CA THR A 320 18.76 46.04 19.14
C THR A 320 19.69 47.24 18.84
N PRO A 321 20.82 47.11 18.08
CA PRO A 321 20.79 47.12 16.60
C PRO A 321 21.88 46.29 15.84
N VAL A 322 21.61 46.17 14.53
CA VAL A 322 22.35 45.55 13.40
C VAL A 322 23.76 46.12 13.16
N PRO A 323 24.66 45.38 12.48
CA PRO A 323 25.49 45.99 11.44
C PRO A 323 25.47 45.27 10.08
N VAL A 324 25.63 46.09 9.04
CA VAL A 324 25.58 45.82 7.60
C VAL A 324 27.01 45.77 7.01
N ALA A 325 27.14 45.07 5.87
CA ALA A 325 28.11 45.24 4.75
C ALA A 325 29.27 44.22 4.66
N PRO A 326 29.92 44.01 3.48
CA PRO A 326 29.72 44.66 2.17
C PRO A 326 29.69 43.77 0.90
N ARG A 327 29.15 44.38 -0.16
CA ARG A 327 29.32 44.17 -1.62
C ARG A 327 30.60 43.44 -2.09
N ARG A 328 30.44 42.62 -3.16
CA ARG A 328 31.35 42.68 -4.34
C ARG A 328 30.68 42.31 -5.66
N ARG A 329 31.00 43.14 -6.66
CA ARG A 329 30.59 43.14 -8.08
C ARG A 329 31.27 42.03 -8.90
N ARG A 330 30.63 41.59 -9.99
CA ARG A 330 31.07 41.76 -11.41
C ARG A 330 30.06 41.08 -12.36
N ARG A 331 29.42 41.85 -13.25
CA ARG A 331 29.67 41.97 -14.71
C ARG A 331 29.29 40.69 -15.48
N ALA A 332 28.15 40.61 -16.15
CA ALA A 332 27.74 41.26 -17.41
C ALA A 332 27.97 40.35 -18.64
N VAL A 333 27.18 40.63 -19.69
CA VAL A 333 27.14 40.10 -21.08
C VAL A 333 25.96 39.13 -21.27
N VAL A 334 24.88 39.34 -22.04
CA VAL A 334 24.47 40.17 -23.20
C VAL A 334 23.99 39.23 -24.34
N ILE A 335 22.67 39.30 -24.58
CA ILE A 335 21.94 39.42 -25.86
C ILE A 335 21.95 38.26 -26.89
N GLY A 336 20.72 37.93 -27.34
CA GLY A 336 20.37 37.48 -28.70
C GLY A 336 19.09 36.64 -28.71
N ALA A 337 17.87 37.20 -28.78
CA ALA A 337 17.11 37.57 -29.99
C ALA A 337 16.99 36.41 -31.01
N ALA A 338 15.86 35.70 -31.10
CA ALA A 338 14.60 36.04 -31.81
C ALA A 338 14.56 35.55 -33.28
N ALA A 339 13.62 34.64 -33.57
CA ALA A 339 12.91 34.45 -34.85
C ALA A 339 11.79 33.42 -34.60
N ALA A 340 10.54 33.81 -34.37
CA ALA A 340 9.55 34.30 -35.33
C ALA A 340 8.97 33.20 -36.25
N VAL A 341 7.72 32.84 -35.94
CA VAL A 341 6.57 32.84 -36.87
C VAL A 341 6.75 32.04 -38.15
N ALA A 342 6.16 30.85 -38.17
CA ALA A 342 5.54 30.31 -39.38
C ALA A 342 4.29 29.50 -39.02
N MET A 343 3.17 29.94 -39.61
CA MET A 343 1.94 29.17 -39.85
C MET A 343 0.84 29.20 -38.77
N LEU A 344 0.26 30.40 -38.69
CA LEU A 344 -1.18 30.60 -38.68
C LEU A 344 -1.83 29.91 -39.92
N VAL A 345 -3.06 29.42 -39.72
CA VAL A 345 -4.09 29.05 -40.71
C VAL A 345 -4.13 27.60 -41.20
N ALA A 346 -4.91 26.77 -40.50
CA ALA A 346 -5.85 25.87 -41.16
C ALA A 346 -7.10 25.65 -40.28
N ALA A 347 -8.26 25.96 -40.86
CA ALA A 347 -9.60 25.48 -40.54
C ALA A 347 -10.31 26.00 -39.27
N THR A 348 -10.94 27.16 -39.46
CA THR A 348 -12.21 27.53 -38.81
C THR A 348 -13.42 26.86 -39.48
N VAL A 349 -14.48 26.65 -38.66
CA VAL A 349 -15.94 26.65 -38.97
C VAL A 349 -16.67 25.31 -39.10
N THR A 350 -17.54 25.00 -38.11
CA THR A 350 -19.01 24.78 -38.20
C THR A 350 -19.53 24.34 -36.79
N VAL A 351 -20.28 25.08 -35.96
CA VAL A 351 -21.58 25.81 -36.04
C VAL A 351 -22.81 24.92 -35.79
N VAL A 352 -23.41 25.08 -34.58
CA VAL A 352 -24.88 25.11 -34.24
C VAL A 352 -25.64 23.75 -34.20
N ALA A 353 -26.67 23.48 -33.39
CA ALA A 353 -27.26 23.99 -32.12
C ALA A 353 -28.53 23.16 -31.80
N TRP A 354 -29.00 23.24 -30.54
CA TRP A 354 -30.41 23.11 -30.06
C TRP A 354 -31.05 21.70 -29.88
N PRO A 355 -32.18 21.56 -29.13
CA PRO A 355 -32.51 22.06 -27.78
C PRO A 355 -33.28 21.02 -26.90
N SER A 356 -33.61 21.41 -25.66
CA SER A 356 -34.45 20.75 -24.63
C SER A 356 -35.95 20.65 -25.02
N ASP A 357 -36.72 19.75 -24.37
CA ASP A 357 -37.97 20.10 -23.65
C ASP A 357 -38.64 18.92 -22.89
N ASP A 358 -39.14 19.29 -21.70
CA ASP A 358 -40.37 18.93 -20.97
C ASP A 358 -40.68 17.54 -20.36
N ALA A 359 -40.59 17.53 -19.03
CA ALA A 359 -41.68 17.35 -18.05
C ALA A 359 -42.90 16.45 -18.38
N ALA A 360 -43.04 15.38 -17.60
CA ALA A 360 -44.34 14.93 -17.08
C ALA A 360 -44.20 14.07 -15.82
N SER A 361 -44.99 14.41 -14.80
CA SER A 361 -45.43 13.59 -13.67
C SER A 361 -46.82 14.15 -13.26
N PRO A 362 -47.67 13.47 -12.46
CA PRO A 362 -47.48 12.21 -11.73
C PRO A 362 -48.68 11.22 -11.86
N THR A 363 -48.54 10.00 -11.32
CA THR A 363 -49.69 9.30 -10.72
C THR A 363 -49.22 8.42 -9.58
N SER A 364 -49.82 8.64 -8.41
CA SER A 364 -49.58 7.93 -7.16
C SER A 364 -50.56 6.77 -7.02
N GLN A 365 -50.11 5.59 -6.54
CA GLN A 365 -50.70 4.90 -5.39
C GLN A 365 -49.93 3.62 -4.98
N SER A 366 -49.40 3.69 -3.75
CA SER A 366 -49.37 2.71 -2.65
C SER A 366 -48.83 1.27 -2.81
N GLY A 367 -47.81 0.96 -1.99
CA GLY A 367 -47.58 -0.41 -1.48
C GLY A 367 -46.20 -0.69 -0.87
N SER A 368 -46.06 -0.45 0.45
CA SER A 368 -45.31 -1.29 1.42
C SER A 368 -43.75 -1.30 1.47
N THR A 369 -43.23 -0.57 2.46
CA THR A 369 -42.17 -0.97 3.44
C THR A 369 -40.96 -1.80 2.99
N SER A 370 -39.83 -1.11 2.82
CA SER A 370 -38.51 -1.51 3.34
C SER A 370 -37.62 -0.27 3.42
N GLY A 371 -36.99 -0.03 4.57
CA GLY A 371 -36.20 1.16 4.84
C GLY A 371 -34.99 1.28 3.91
N VAL A 372 -35.07 2.20 2.96
CA VAL A 372 -33.96 2.72 2.15
C VAL A 372 -33.39 3.94 2.90
N PRO A 373 -32.06 4.11 3.02
CA PRO A 373 -31.50 5.33 3.60
C PRO A 373 -31.90 6.53 2.73
N THR A 374 -32.56 7.49 3.37
CA THR A 374 -33.00 8.75 2.76
C THR A 374 -31.84 9.46 2.08
N THR A 375 -31.90 9.60 0.76
CA THR A 375 -31.06 10.53 0.00
C THR A 375 -31.44 11.95 0.42
N VAL A 376 -30.58 12.58 1.22
CA VAL A 376 -30.75 13.98 1.64
C VAL A 376 -30.68 14.87 0.38
N ALA A 377 -31.79 15.50 0.03
CA ALA A 377 -31.97 16.30 -1.19
C ALA A 377 -31.75 17.82 -0.97
N GLY A 378 -30.99 18.22 0.05
CA GLY A 378 -30.67 19.62 0.30
C GLY A 378 -29.52 20.18 -0.55
N PRO A 379 -29.32 21.51 -0.59
CA PRO A 379 -28.15 22.14 -1.20
C PRO A 379 -26.85 21.71 -0.49
N PRO A 380 -25.68 21.87 -1.12
CA PRO A 380 -24.40 21.55 -0.48
C PRO A 380 -24.23 22.31 0.85
N ALA A 381 -23.65 21.65 1.85
CA ALA A 381 -23.32 22.26 3.12
C ALA A 381 -22.40 23.47 2.92
N THR A 382 -22.73 24.57 3.58
CA THR A 382 -22.01 25.84 3.48
C THR A 382 -21.02 26.05 4.62
N ASP A 383 -20.93 25.09 5.53
CA ASP A 383 -20.21 25.14 6.81
C ASP A 383 -19.59 23.78 7.16
N VAL A 384 -19.01 23.10 6.18
CA VAL A 384 -18.33 21.81 6.39
C VAL A 384 -17.22 21.98 7.45
N PRO A 385 -17.25 21.24 8.57
CA PRO A 385 -16.23 21.35 9.61
C PRO A 385 -14.92 20.67 9.19
N VAL A 386 -13.80 21.12 9.77
CA VAL A 386 -12.46 20.56 9.49
C VAL A 386 -12.40 19.04 9.70
N SER A 387 -13.11 18.53 10.72
CA SER A 387 -13.19 17.09 11.02
C SER A 387 -13.88 16.26 9.92
N GLY A 388 -14.70 16.89 9.08
CA GLY A 388 -15.42 16.25 7.97
C GLY A 388 -14.67 16.27 6.64
N LEU A 389 -13.57 17.02 6.53
CA LEU A 389 -12.84 17.16 5.26
C LEU A 389 -12.25 15.85 4.79
N ARG A 390 -11.75 15.04 5.73
CA ARG A 390 -11.11 13.77 5.41
C ARG A 390 -12.04 12.81 4.66
N SER A 391 -13.33 12.78 5.02
CA SER A 391 -14.32 11.90 4.38
C SER A 391 -14.72 12.33 2.96
N ILE A 392 -14.35 13.55 2.54
CA ILE A 392 -14.64 14.07 1.20
C ILE A 392 -13.65 13.51 0.17
N LEU A 393 -12.42 13.23 0.58
CA LEU A 393 -11.40 12.68 -0.31
C LEU A 393 -11.79 11.28 -0.83
N LEU A 394 -11.35 10.98 -2.06
CA LEU A 394 -11.54 9.69 -2.69
C LEU A 394 -10.56 8.68 -2.07
N THR A 395 -11.06 7.50 -1.74
CA THR A 395 -10.21 6.36 -1.44
C THR A 395 -9.57 5.84 -2.73
N GLY A 396 -8.48 5.07 -2.63
CA GLY A 396 -7.83 4.49 -3.82
C GLY A 396 -8.80 3.71 -4.73
N ASN A 397 -9.81 3.06 -4.17
CA ASN A 397 -10.81 2.30 -4.94
C ASN A 397 -11.80 3.19 -5.72
N GLU A 398 -11.93 4.46 -5.36
CA GLU A 398 -12.87 5.41 -5.97
C GLU A 398 -12.20 6.28 -7.05
N ILE A 399 -10.90 6.12 -7.29
CA ILE A 399 -10.16 6.83 -8.34
C ILE A 399 -10.28 6.01 -9.65
N PRO A 400 -11.11 6.44 -10.64
CA PRO A 400 -11.24 5.80 -11.94
C PRO A 400 -9.90 5.53 -12.64
N GLY A 401 -9.78 4.34 -13.22
CA GLY A 401 -8.54 3.77 -13.79
C GLY A 401 -7.99 2.55 -13.03
N ASN A 402 -8.56 2.21 -11.87
CA ASN A 402 -8.16 1.02 -11.08
C ASN A 402 -8.77 -0.32 -11.55
N THR A 403 -9.27 -0.39 -12.79
CA THR A 403 -9.70 -1.65 -13.42
C THR A 403 -8.67 -2.23 -14.40
N GLY A 404 -7.47 -1.64 -14.49
CA GLY A 404 -6.39 -2.16 -15.33
C GLY A 404 -5.00 -1.73 -14.86
N GLU A 405 -4.21 -2.71 -14.45
CA GLU A 405 -2.74 -2.77 -14.50
C GLU A 405 -1.87 -2.08 -13.42
N THR A 406 -2.25 -0.98 -12.75
CA THR A 406 -1.38 -0.40 -11.69
C THR A 406 -2.15 0.07 -10.44
N ALA A 407 -1.89 -0.56 -9.29
CA ALA A 407 -2.49 -0.16 -8.02
C ALA A 407 -1.86 1.16 -7.51
N VAL A 408 -2.70 2.08 -7.04
CA VAL A 408 -2.29 3.36 -6.44
C VAL A 408 -2.24 3.23 -4.91
N VAL A 409 -1.10 3.58 -4.29
CA VAL A 409 -0.84 3.49 -2.84
C VAL A 409 -0.89 4.88 -2.22
N LEU A 410 -1.46 5.01 -1.02
CA LEU A 410 -1.38 6.24 -0.22
C LEU A 410 0.07 6.47 0.22
N GLU A 411 0.73 7.46 -0.35
CA GLU A 411 2.10 7.86 -0.03
C GLU A 411 2.14 8.83 1.16
N SER A 412 1.22 9.79 1.19
CA SER A 412 1.10 10.72 2.30
C SER A 412 -0.34 11.12 2.55
N ASP A 413 -0.58 11.47 3.81
CA ASP A 413 -1.85 11.93 4.33
C ASP A 413 -1.56 13.05 5.32
N GLY A 414 -2.14 14.23 5.09
CA GLY A 414 -1.87 15.39 5.91
C GLY A 414 -3.09 16.29 6.09
N THR A 415 -3.02 17.09 7.14
CA THR A 415 -3.98 18.16 7.46
C THR A 415 -3.37 19.55 7.34
N GLU A 416 -2.22 19.65 6.67
CA GLU A 416 -1.47 20.89 6.45
C GLU A 416 -1.34 21.17 4.94
N LEU A 417 -1.14 22.44 4.58
CA LEU A 417 -0.86 22.84 3.20
C LEU A 417 0.50 22.29 2.77
N LEU A 418 0.60 21.83 1.53
CA LEU A 418 1.84 21.37 0.93
C LEU A 418 2.80 22.53 0.67
N ASN A 419 4.11 22.26 0.55
CA ASN A 419 5.08 23.30 0.22
C ASN A 419 6.15 22.77 -0.75
N ASP A 420 5.81 22.82 -2.02
CA ASP A 420 6.66 22.39 -3.13
C ASP A 420 7.34 23.60 -3.82
N SER A 421 7.41 24.76 -3.16
CA SER A 421 7.98 25.99 -3.72
C SER A 421 9.43 25.80 -4.18
N ALA A 422 10.22 25.00 -3.49
CA ALA A 422 11.60 24.70 -3.89
C ALA A 422 11.71 23.81 -5.15
N THR A 423 10.61 23.19 -5.58
CA THR A 423 10.60 22.22 -6.68
C THR A 423 10.33 22.83 -8.04
N ILE A 424 9.81 24.06 -8.12
CA ILE A 424 9.45 24.72 -9.39
C ILE A 424 10.28 25.98 -9.62
N ASP A 425 10.79 26.17 -10.84
CA ASP A 425 11.57 27.36 -11.21
C ASP A 425 10.72 28.63 -11.29
N ASN A 426 9.47 28.52 -11.73
CA ASN A 426 8.52 29.62 -11.82
C ASN A 426 7.45 29.56 -10.74
N GLN A 427 7.64 30.35 -9.68
CA GLN A 427 6.72 30.41 -8.53
C GLN A 427 5.31 30.88 -8.89
N GLN A 428 5.12 31.67 -9.95
CA GLN A 428 3.77 32.08 -10.38
C GLN A 428 2.93 30.88 -10.84
N CYS A 429 3.58 29.81 -11.29
CA CYS A 429 2.90 28.59 -11.75
C CYS A 429 2.87 27.48 -10.70
N LEU A 430 3.24 27.77 -9.45
CA LEU A 430 3.19 26.78 -8.37
C LEU A 430 1.77 26.25 -8.16
N GLY A 431 0.78 27.14 -8.09
CA GLY A 431 -0.64 26.76 -7.95
C GLY A 431 -1.20 26.08 -9.20
N ALA A 432 -0.65 26.36 -10.38
CA ALA A 432 -1.01 25.66 -11.61
C ALA A 432 -0.41 24.25 -11.67
N TRP A 433 0.73 24.03 -11.01
CA TRP A 433 1.41 22.73 -10.99
C TRP A 433 0.91 21.79 -9.89
N ALA A 434 0.72 22.27 -8.67
CA ALA A 434 0.58 21.40 -7.49
C ALA A 434 -0.62 21.82 -6.60
N PRO A 435 -1.38 20.84 -6.07
CA PRO A 435 -2.50 21.13 -5.17
C PRO A 435 -2.09 21.73 -3.83
N ALA A 436 -2.99 22.51 -3.21
CA ALA A 436 -2.97 22.92 -1.80
C ALA A 436 -1.65 23.52 -1.29
N GLN A 437 -1.02 24.38 -2.10
CA GLN A 437 0.31 24.92 -1.81
C GLN A 437 0.28 26.12 -0.85
N GLN A 438 1.10 26.08 0.20
CA GLN A 438 1.19 27.13 1.22
C GLN A 438 1.35 28.55 0.65
N PRO A 439 2.20 28.81 -0.38
CA PRO A 439 2.32 30.14 -0.96
C PRO A 439 1.03 30.63 -1.65
N VAL A 440 0.25 29.73 -2.26
CA VAL A 440 -1.00 30.03 -2.97
C VAL A 440 -2.08 30.52 -2.01
N TYR A 441 -2.13 29.94 -0.81
CA TYR A 441 -3.12 30.30 0.22
C TYR A 441 -2.59 31.30 1.25
N SER A 442 -1.39 31.85 1.07
CA SER A 442 -0.73 32.72 2.05
C SER A 442 -1.52 34.00 2.40
N GLN A 443 -2.34 34.48 1.47
CA GLN A 443 -3.19 35.67 1.63
C GLN A 443 -4.67 35.32 1.86
N THR A 444 -5.00 34.04 1.96
CA THR A 444 -6.38 33.57 2.07
C THR A 444 -6.65 32.97 3.44
N ARG A 445 -7.79 33.33 4.05
CA ARG A 445 -8.19 32.76 5.33
C ARG A 445 -8.86 31.40 5.11
N ILE A 446 -8.11 30.32 5.34
CA ILE A 446 -8.65 28.94 5.32
C ILE A 446 -9.08 28.51 6.74
N ALA A 447 -10.07 27.62 6.83
CA ALA A 447 -10.49 26.99 8.08
C ALA A 447 -9.72 25.69 8.36
N GLY A 448 -9.36 24.95 7.31
CA GLY A 448 -8.57 23.72 7.41
C GLY A 448 -8.43 23.04 6.05
N VAL A 449 -7.52 22.08 5.97
CA VAL A 449 -7.22 21.33 4.75
C VAL A 449 -7.10 19.84 5.06
N ALA A 450 -7.48 18.99 4.12
CA ALA A 450 -7.08 17.59 4.09
C ALA A 450 -6.43 17.29 2.74
N VAL A 451 -5.26 16.66 2.75
CA VAL A 451 -4.47 16.33 1.56
C VAL A 451 -4.12 14.84 1.58
N GLN A 452 -4.17 14.19 0.42
CA GLN A 452 -3.61 12.87 0.19
C GLN A 452 -2.79 12.86 -1.08
N THR A 453 -1.61 12.23 -1.01
CA THR A 453 -0.86 11.84 -2.20
C THR A 453 -1.00 10.34 -2.37
N LEU A 454 -1.49 9.92 -3.53
CA LEU A 454 -1.56 8.53 -3.94
C LEU A 454 -0.64 8.33 -5.15
N ARG A 455 0.21 7.31 -5.13
CA ARG A 455 1.17 7.04 -6.22
C ARG A 455 1.03 5.61 -6.71
N ALA A 456 1.08 5.41 -8.02
CA ALA A 456 1.07 4.08 -8.60
C ALA A 456 2.37 3.34 -8.24
N LEU A 457 2.27 2.04 -7.95
CA LEU A 457 3.43 1.22 -7.58
C LEU A 457 4.53 1.28 -8.64
N TYR A 458 5.79 1.41 -8.20
CA TYR A 458 6.98 1.46 -9.06
C TYR A 458 6.99 2.61 -10.11
N ARG A 459 6.16 3.64 -9.91
CA ARG A 459 6.13 4.84 -10.75
C ARG A 459 6.55 6.06 -9.96
N LYS A 460 7.15 7.02 -10.65
CA LYS A 460 7.48 8.32 -10.07
C LYS A 460 6.21 9.15 -9.88
N ILE A 461 6.24 10.08 -8.93
CA ILE A 461 5.09 10.98 -8.67
C ILE A 461 4.73 11.82 -9.90
N THR A 462 5.70 12.09 -10.77
CA THR A 462 5.52 12.82 -12.04
C THR A 462 5.04 11.94 -13.19
N GLN A 463 5.04 10.61 -13.03
CA GLN A 463 4.64 9.67 -14.07
C GLN A 463 3.23 9.11 -13.83
N GLU A 464 2.95 8.67 -12.60
CA GLU A 464 1.65 8.07 -12.28
C GLU A 464 1.27 8.29 -10.81
N SER A 465 0.45 9.31 -10.56
CA SER A 465 0.03 9.70 -9.21
C SER A 465 -1.30 10.46 -9.22
N VAL A 466 -1.94 10.55 -8.05
CA VAL A 466 -3.06 11.43 -7.76
C VAL A 466 -2.76 12.16 -6.46
N ILE A 467 -2.61 13.47 -6.52
CA ILE A 467 -2.60 14.34 -5.34
C ILE A 467 -3.98 14.97 -5.25
N GLN A 468 -4.66 14.78 -4.13
CA GLN A 468 -5.99 15.35 -3.90
C GLN A 468 -5.98 16.15 -2.61
N ALA A 469 -6.66 17.28 -2.65
CA ALA A 469 -6.83 18.15 -1.51
C ALA A 469 -8.25 18.72 -1.47
N VAL A 470 -8.73 18.92 -0.25
CA VAL A 470 -9.93 19.71 0.02
C VAL A 470 -9.58 20.79 1.03
N VAL A 471 -9.86 22.04 0.67
CA VAL A 471 -9.59 23.22 1.48
C VAL A 471 -10.92 23.81 1.90
N SER A 472 -11.16 23.92 3.20
CA SER A 472 -12.36 24.56 3.74
C SER A 472 -12.10 26.02 4.08
N PHE A 473 -13.15 26.82 3.97
CA PHE A 473 -13.17 28.24 4.26
C PHE A 473 -14.18 28.54 5.37
N PRO A 474 -14.01 29.64 6.13
CA PRO A 474 -14.99 30.08 7.11
C PRO A 474 -16.40 30.30 6.53
N ASP A 475 -16.48 30.64 5.24
CA ASP A 475 -17.73 30.85 4.52
C ASP A 475 -17.56 30.53 3.02
N PRO A 476 -18.67 30.30 2.27
CA PRO A 476 -18.63 29.98 0.85
C PRO A 476 -17.97 31.03 -0.06
N SER A 477 -17.99 32.31 0.33
CA SER A 477 -17.39 33.37 -0.50
C SER A 477 -15.87 33.24 -0.56
N GLY A 478 -15.23 32.79 0.54
CA GLY A 478 -13.79 32.51 0.57
C GLY A 478 -13.36 31.45 -0.44
N ALA A 479 -14.14 30.37 -0.56
CA ALA A 479 -13.89 29.31 -1.53
C ALA A 479 -14.00 29.83 -2.98
N GLY A 480 -15.06 30.60 -3.26
CA GLY A 480 -15.28 31.21 -4.58
C GLY A 480 -14.21 32.22 -4.99
N ILE A 481 -13.76 33.07 -4.06
CA ILE A 481 -12.67 34.03 -4.29
C ILE A 481 -11.36 33.29 -4.58
N SER A 482 -11.05 32.25 -3.80
CA SER A 482 -9.83 31.45 -4.01
C SER A 482 -9.83 30.76 -5.37
N LEU A 483 -10.97 30.17 -5.79
CA LEU A 483 -11.13 29.61 -7.12
C LEU A 483 -10.86 30.65 -8.21
N GLN A 484 -11.43 31.85 -8.09
CA GLN A 484 -11.28 32.89 -9.10
C GLN A 484 -9.83 33.39 -9.24
N LEU A 485 -9.11 33.54 -8.13
CA LEU A 485 -7.69 33.93 -8.14
C LEU A 485 -6.83 32.86 -8.80
N GLN A 486 -7.00 31.59 -8.41
CA GLN A 486 -6.25 30.49 -9.00
C GLN A 486 -6.51 30.35 -10.51
N ARG A 487 -7.75 30.56 -10.97
CA ARG A 487 -8.07 30.57 -12.41
C ARG A 487 -7.25 31.61 -13.17
N GLN A 488 -7.09 32.82 -12.64
CA GLN A 488 -6.29 33.87 -13.27
C GLN A 488 -4.81 33.48 -13.33
N ASP A 489 -4.27 32.89 -12.25
CA ASP A 489 -2.88 32.43 -12.20
C ASP A 489 -2.63 31.28 -13.20
N TRP A 490 -3.57 30.33 -13.31
CA TRP A 490 -3.49 29.20 -14.24
C TRP A 490 -3.57 29.67 -15.69
N GLU A 491 -4.47 30.62 -16.01
CA GLU A 491 -4.54 31.26 -17.33
C GLU A 491 -3.23 31.99 -17.68
N ALA A 492 -2.61 32.65 -16.70
CA ALA A 492 -1.30 33.28 -16.89
C ALA A 492 -0.16 32.27 -17.08
N CYS A 493 -0.35 30.99 -16.71
CA CYS A 493 0.62 29.92 -16.90
C CYS A 493 0.42 29.12 -18.20
N ALA A 494 -0.71 29.29 -18.88
CA ALA A 494 -1.01 28.60 -20.12
C ALA A 494 0.08 28.81 -21.19
N GLY A 495 0.54 27.71 -21.80
CA GLY A 495 1.61 27.71 -22.80
C GLY A 495 3.03 27.95 -22.27
N LYS A 496 3.23 28.22 -20.97
CA LYS A 496 4.57 28.33 -20.38
C LYS A 496 5.17 26.94 -20.16
N THR A 497 6.49 26.87 -20.28
CA THR A 497 7.26 25.69 -19.85
C THR A 497 7.93 26.01 -18.52
N VAL A 498 7.84 25.07 -17.58
CA VAL A 498 8.45 25.16 -16.25
C VAL A 498 9.37 23.97 -16.01
N THR A 499 10.36 24.18 -15.16
CA THR A 499 11.28 23.14 -14.70
C THR A 499 10.85 22.68 -13.32
N ILE A 500 10.54 21.39 -13.20
CA ILE A 500 10.19 20.73 -11.95
C ILE A 500 11.37 19.87 -11.51
N THR A 501 11.85 20.08 -10.29
CA THR A 501 12.94 19.32 -9.67
C THR A 501 12.43 18.62 -8.42
N PRO A 502 11.89 17.39 -8.55
CA PRO A 502 11.48 16.60 -7.40
C PRO A 502 12.68 16.24 -6.51
N ALA A 503 12.43 16.00 -5.23
CA ALA A 503 13.49 15.62 -4.29
C ALA A 503 14.15 14.30 -4.71
N GLY A 504 15.48 14.31 -4.87
CA GLY A 504 16.25 13.13 -5.28
C GLY A 504 16.16 12.77 -6.77
N GLU A 505 15.54 13.62 -7.60
CA GLU A 505 15.37 13.39 -9.03
C GLU A 505 16.01 14.49 -9.90
N PRO A 506 16.40 14.16 -11.15
CA PRO A 506 16.87 15.19 -12.08
C PRO A 506 15.73 16.17 -12.46
N PRO A 507 16.06 17.42 -12.83
CA PRO A 507 15.08 18.38 -13.31
C PRO A 507 14.34 17.87 -14.56
N LEU A 508 13.02 18.08 -14.59
CA LEU A 508 12.12 17.70 -15.68
C LEU A 508 11.41 18.93 -16.22
N GLN A 509 11.25 19.02 -17.54
CA GLN A 509 10.52 20.11 -18.17
C GLN A 509 9.06 19.73 -18.46
N TRP A 510 8.16 20.64 -18.15
CA TRP A 510 6.71 20.48 -18.29
C TRP A 510 6.12 21.70 -18.98
N THR A 511 5.29 21.49 -20.00
CA THR A 511 4.61 22.58 -20.71
C THR A 511 3.12 22.56 -20.38
N PHE A 512 2.60 23.68 -19.89
CA PHE A 512 1.17 23.84 -19.59
C PHE A 512 0.35 24.01 -20.88
N GLY A 513 -0.78 23.32 -20.95
CA GLY A 513 -1.79 23.48 -21.97
C GLY A 513 -2.65 24.73 -21.76
N GLN A 514 -3.78 24.78 -22.47
CA GLN A 514 -4.81 25.80 -22.24
C GLN A 514 -5.81 25.29 -21.21
N PRO A 515 -6.15 26.07 -20.16
CA PRO A 515 -7.19 25.68 -19.23
C PRO A 515 -8.54 25.49 -19.92
N THR A 516 -9.32 24.52 -19.46
CA THR A 516 -10.67 24.23 -19.96
C THR A 516 -11.65 24.05 -18.80
N ASN A 517 -12.95 24.20 -19.08
CA ASN A 517 -14.00 23.81 -18.13
C ASN A 517 -14.56 22.45 -18.54
N ASN A 518 -14.43 21.45 -17.68
CA ASN A 518 -14.94 20.10 -17.89
C ASN A 518 -15.75 19.64 -16.67
N ALA A 519 -17.01 19.24 -16.88
CA ALA A 519 -17.90 18.72 -15.83
C ALA A 519 -18.01 19.59 -14.55
N GLY A 520 -17.91 20.92 -14.67
CA GLY A 520 -17.95 21.84 -13.53
C GLY A 520 -16.61 22.01 -12.79
N ALA A 521 -15.53 21.43 -13.31
CA ALA A 521 -14.16 21.65 -12.88
C ALA A 521 -13.39 22.53 -13.88
N PHE A 522 -12.53 23.39 -13.37
CA PHE A 522 -11.55 24.12 -14.17
C PHE A 522 -10.27 23.29 -14.22
N VAL A 523 -9.87 22.85 -15.41
CA VAL A 523 -8.81 21.84 -15.63
C VAL A 523 -7.69 22.41 -16.49
N LEU A 524 -6.45 22.11 -16.14
CA LEU A 524 -5.24 22.46 -16.87
C LEU A 524 -4.37 21.20 -17.05
N ASP A 525 -3.95 20.95 -18.29
CA ASP A 525 -3.00 19.88 -18.59
C ASP A 525 -1.56 20.41 -18.54
N ALA A 526 -0.61 19.54 -18.18
CA ALA A 526 0.82 19.75 -18.27
C ALA A 526 1.46 18.51 -18.90
N THR A 527 2.22 18.69 -19.97
CA THR A 527 2.84 17.59 -20.71
C THR A 527 4.34 17.56 -20.48
N SER A 528 4.89 16.38 -20.17
CA SER A 528 6.33 16.16 -20.04
C SER A 528 7.03 16.41 -21.38
N SER A 529 8.12 17.16 -21.39
CA SER A 529 8.94 17.34 -22.60
C SER A 529 9.58 16.03 -23.09
N ALA A 530 9.68 15.01 -22.23
CA ALA A 530 10.12 13.67 -22.63
C ALA A 530 9.00 12.83 -23.29
N GLY A 531 7.74 13.31 -23.26
CA GLY A 531 6.59 12.65 -23.87
C GLY A 531 6.09 11.40 -23.14
N ASP A 532 6.60 11.13 -21.94
CA ASP A 532 6.35 9.92 -21.16
C ASP A 532 5.15 10.04 -20.20
N ALA A 533 4.67 11.25 -19.92
CA ALA A 533 3.57 11.50 -19.00
C ALA A 533 2.81 12.81 -19.30
N VAL A 534 1.52 12.81 -18.93
CA VAL A 534 0.65 14.00 -18.88
C VAL A 534 0.08 14.11 -17.47
N CYS A 535 0.19 15.29 -16.88
CA CYS A 535 -0.44 15.62 -15.61
C CYS A 535 -1.62 16.55 -15.85
N GLN A 536 -2.81 16.16 -15.42
CA GLN A 536 -4.00 17.01 -15.42
C GLN A 536 -4.23 17.53 -14.01
N HIS A 537 -4.43 18.83 -13.87
CA HIS A 537 -4.72 19.50 -12.61
C HIS A 537 -6.10 20.13 -12.71
N GLY A 538 -6.96 19.98 -11.71
CA GLY A 538 -8.24 20.65 -11.73
C GLY A 538 -8.73 21.09 -10.36
N ILE A 539 -9.51 22.16 -10.40
CA ILE A 539 -10.10 22.80 -9.22
C ILE A 539 -11.60 23.03 -9.40
N SER A 540 -12.36 22.92 -8.31
CA SER A 540 -13.76 23.33 -8.25
C SER A 540 -14.15 23.73 -6.82
N THR A 541 -15.37 24.24 -6.64
CA THR A 541 -15.89 24.58 -5.32
C THR A 541 -17.27 23.98 -5.09
N ARG A 542 -17.55 23.57 -3.86
CA ARG A 542 -18.87 23.11 -3.42
C ARG A 542 -19.11 23.59 -1.98
N GLY A 543 -20.06 24.51 -1.79
CA GLY A 543 -20.28 25.12 -0.49
C GLY A 543 -19.08 25.96 -0.04
N ASN A 544 -18.58 25.74 1.18
CA ASN A 544 -17.34 26.36 1.69
C ASN A 544 -16.08 25.52 1.44
N VAL A 545 -16.14 24.51 0.56
CA VAL A 545 -14.99 23.64 0.25
C VAL A 545 -14.51 23.90 -1.17
N LEU A 546 -13.21 24.12 -1.34
CA LEU A 546 -12.49 24.06 -2.60
C LEU A 546 -11.87 22.67 -2.74
N ILE A 547 -12.10 22.04 -3.89
CA ILE A 547 -11.57 20.73 -4.27
C ILE A 547 -10.43 20.96 -5.27
N ASP A 548 -9.28 20.37 -5.01
CA ASP A 548 -8.03 20.62 -5.73
C ASP A 548 -7.31 19.29 -5.98
N ILE A 549 -7.29 18.81 -7.22
CA ILE A 549 -6.83 17.46 -7.57
C ILE A 549 -5.92 17.50 -8.77
N ARG A 550 -4.74 16.90 -8.65
CA ARG A 550 -3.82 16.63 -9.77
C ARG A 550 -3.67 15.14 -9.99
N GLN A 551 -3.74 14.71 -11.24
CA GLN A 551 -3.47 13.35 -11.67
C GLN A 551 -2.40 13.34 -12.76
N CYS A 552 -1.30 12.62 -12.54
CA CYS A 552 -0.33 12.28 -13.57
C CYS A 552 -0.56 10.86 -14.07
N ARG A 553 -0.54 10.65 -15.38
CA ARG A 553 -0.71 9.33 -16.04
C ARG A 553 -0.03 9.29 -17.42
N PRO A 554 0.13 8.08 -18.02
CA PRO A 554 0.46 7.96 -19.43
C PRO A 554 -0.54 8.74 -20.32
N PRO A 555 -0.08 9.32 -21.45
CA PRO A 555 -0.94 10.11 -22.33
C PRO A 555 -2.23 9.37 -22.72
N GLY A 556 -3.38 10.05 -22.61
CA GLY A 556 -4.69 9.52 -23.05
C GLY A 556 -5.46 8.67 -22.02
N THR A 557 -5.01 8.60 -20.76
CA THR A 557 -5.61 7.71 -19.73
C THR A 557 -6.08 8.41 -18.44
N GLY A 558 -6.04 9.76 -18.42
CA GLY A 558 -6.45 10.59 -17.29
C GLY A 558 -7.84 11.24 -17.48
N ASP A 559 -8.57 11.43 -16.38
CA ASP A 559 -9.78 12.26 -16.33
C ASP A 559 -9.91 12.88 -14.94
N VAL A 560 -9.17 13.96 -14.70
CA VAL A 560 -9.23 14.69 -13.43
C VAL A 560 -10.59 15.35 -13.20
N GLY A 561 -11.34 15.64 -14.27
CA GLY A 561 -12.71 16.18 -14.18
C GLY A 561 -13.67 15.21 -13.49
N ALA A 562 -13.60 13.93 -13.84
CA ALA A 562 -14.35 12.87 -13.17
C ALA A 562 -13.96 12.73 -11.69
N LEU A 563 -12.67 12.83 -11.35
CA LEU A 563 -12.21 12.79 -9.95
C LEU A 563 -12.78 13.95 -9.14
N ILE A 564 -12.79 15.15 -9.71
CA ILE A 564 -13.35 16.33 -9.07
C ILE A 564 -14.85 16.18 -8.87
N THR A 565 -15.57 15.69 -9.87
CA THR A 565 -17.02 15.43 -9.74
C THR A 565 -17.32 14.39 -8.66
N ALA A 566 -16.56 13.29 -8.62
CA ALA A 566 -16.71 12.26 -7.60
C ALA A 566 -16.45 12.80 -6.19
N THR A 567 -15.40 13.61 -6.02
CA THR A 567 -15.05 14.27 -4.75
C THR A 567 -16.12 15.28 -4.35
N ALA A 568 -16.63 16.07 -5.29
CA ALA A 568 -17.69 17.05 -5.08
C ALA A 568 -19.01 16.41 -4.60
N ASN A 569 -19.29 15.18 -5.02
CA ASN A 569 -20.47 14.43 -4.61
C ASN A 569 -20.40 13.93 -3.16
N LYS A 570 -19.20 13.86 -2.56
CA LYS A 570 -19.00 13.49 -1.15
C LYS A 570 -19.14 14.66 -0.17
N VAL A 571 -19.24 15.90 -0.68
CA VAL A 571 -19.47 17.06 0.17
C VAL A 571 -20.87 16.94 0.80
N PRO A 572 -20.99 17.02 2.15
CA PRO A 572 -22.27 16.89 2.83
C PRO A 572 -23.32 17.87 2.28
N ARG A 573 -24.59 17.50 2.41
CA ARG A 573 -25.72 18.37 2.07
C ARG A 573 -26.39 18.88 3.34
N GLN A 574 -26.94 20.08 3.29
CA GLN A 574 -27.79 20.60 4.36
C GLN A 574 -29.00 19.67 4.52
N GLN A 575 -29.37 19.38 5.77
CA GLN A 575 -30.57 18.58 6.07
C GLN A 575 -31.83 19.40 5.88
#